data_AF-A0A3A0G1K6-F1
#
_entry.id   AF-A0A3A0G1K6-F1
#
_cell.length_a   1.000
_cell.length_b   1.000
_cell.length_c   1.000
_cell.angle_alpha   90.00
_cell.angle_beta   90.00
_cell.angle_gamma   90.00
#
_symmetry.space_group_name_H-M   'P 1'
#
loop_
_entity.id
_entity.type
_entity.pdbx_description
1 polymer ?
#
loop_
_entity_poly.entity_id
_entity_poly.type
_entity_poly.pdbx_seq_one_letter_code
_entity_poly.pdbx_strand_id
1 'polypeptide(L)'
;MRANQVKFHSFNLDALSAEGRGSVLSELGGLMQGGKVRMLLHSIALGSVKVMAPVREEGAAPAEGLAKRLQMPPSELQSAIDQEFETDSPALSALATKPAYDSELLLGDEEMAETIFAMGTSLLTWTRDLFKRGLFAEDARVVGLTSEGNEVAWHGYAAVSAAKAALEAVSRSIAREFAPYGIRSNIVQPGVTDTPALRLIPGNKHLAAKAKL
;
A
#
# COMPACT_ATOMS: atom_id res chain seq x y z
N MET A 1 -24.51 7.31 0.46
CA MET A 1 -24.80 6.67 -0.85
C MET A 1 -26.30 6.46 -1.11
N ARG A 2 -27.05 5.77 -0.23
CA ARG A 2 -28.51 5.55 -0.44
C ARG A 2 -29.34 6.86 -0.48
N ALA A 3 -28.95 7.88 0.29
CA ALA A 3 -29.61 9.18 0.31
C ALA A 3 -29.53 9.96 -1.02
N ASN A 4 -28.58 9.62 -1.90
CA ASN A 4 -28.36 10.27 -3.19
C ASN A 4 -28.74 9.37 -4.38
N GLN A 5 -29.54 8.32 -4.16
CA GLN A 5 -29.94 7.33 -5.19
C GLN A 5 -28.76 6.63 -5.91
N VAL A 6 -27.57 6.61 -5.30
CA VAL A 6 -26.40 5.91 -5.86
C VAL A 6 -26.56 4.42 -5.63
N LYS A 7 -26.66 3.64 -6.72
CA LYS A 7 -26.64 2.17 -6.69
C LYS A 7 -25.23 1.67 -6.43
N PHE A 8 -25.10 0.67 -5.56
CA PHE A 8 -23.83 0.00 -5.26
C PHE A 8 -23.91 -1.44 -5.73
N HIS A 9 -22.91 -1.87 -6.50
CA HIS A 9 -22.74 -3.24 -6.97
C HIS A 9 -21.38 -3.73 -6.50
N SER A 10 -21.35 -4.93 -5.92
CA SER A 10 -20.13 -5.58 -5.43
C SER A 10 -19.94 -6.92 -6.12
N PHE A 11 -18.70 -7.25 -6.43
CA PHE A 11 -18.30 -8.51 -7.04
C PHE A 11 -17.39 -9.26 -6.06
N ASN A 12 -17.68 -10.53 -5.80
CA ASN A 12 -16.81 -11.39 -5.00
C ASN A 12 -15.98 -12.27 -5.94
N LEU A 13 -15.00 -11.66 -6.60
CA LEU A 13 -14.18 -12.28 -7.63
C LEU A 13 -12.73 -11.82 -7.47
N ASP A 14 -11.80 -12.62 -7.99
CA ASP A 14 -10.39 -12.21 -8.05
C ASP A 14 -10.18 -11.15 -9.15
N ALA A 15 -9.91 -9.92 -8.73
CA ALA A 15 -9.63 -8.78 -9.60
C ALA A 15 -8.29 -8.88 -10.36
N LEU A 16 -7.42 -9.84 -10.00
CA LEU A 16 -6.11 -10.08 -10.60
C LEU A 16 -6.15 -11.19 -11.66
N SER A 17 -7.13 -12.10 -11.59
CA SER A 17 -7.36 -13.11 -12.62
C SER A 17 -7.99 -12.53 -13.89
N ALA A 18 -7.63 -13.07 -15.05
CA ALA A 18 -8.26 -12.68 -16.32
C ALA A 18 -9.76 -13.01 -16.34
N GLU A 19 -10.14 -14.14 -15.75
CA GLU A 19 -11.54 -14.58 -15.63
C GLU A 19 -12.35 -13.61 -14.77
N GLY A 20 -11.88 -13.30 -13.55
CA GLY A 20 -12.58 -12.39 -12.64
C GLY A 20 -12.75 -10.99 -13.25
N ARG A 21 -11.70 -10.44 -13.87
CA ARG A 21 -11.82 -9.18 -14.64
C ARG A 21 -12.85 -9.30 -15.77
N GLY A 22 -12.79 -10.39 -16.53
CA GLY A 22 -13.69 -10.64 -17.65
C GLY A 22 -15.17 -10.68 -17.24
N SER A 23 -15.46 -11.32 -16.10
CA SER A 23 -16.81 -11.39 -15.53
C SER A 23 -17.31 -10.02 -15.08
N VAL A 24 -16.51 -9.29 -14.28
CA VAL A 24 -16.86 -7.92 -13.83
C VAL A 24 -17.15 -7.00 -15.02
N LEU A 25 -16.31 -7.01 -16.05
CA LEU A 25 -16.46 -6.14 -17.21
C LEU A 25 -17.68 -6.48 -18.08
N SER A 26 -18.05 -7.76 -18.14
CA SER A 26 -19.24 -8.21 -18.88
C SER A 26 -20.52 -7.79 -18.15
N GLU A 27 -20.54 -7.92 -16.83
CA GLU A 27 -21.68 -7.50 -16.00
C GLU A 27 -21.83 -5.98 -15.95
N LEU A 28 -20.73 -5.22 -15.87
CA LEU A 28 -20.74 -3.75 -15.86
C LEU A 28 -21.50 -3.16 -17.06
N GLY A 29 -21.32 -3.71 -18.26
CA GLY A 29 -22.01 -3.22 -19.46
C GLY A 29 -23.54 -3.27 -19.33
N GLY A 30 -24.07 -4.36 -18.76
CA GLY A 30 -25.51 -4.50 -18.50
C GLY A 30 -25.99 -3.60 -17.36
N LEU A 31 -25.22 -3.51 -16.27
CA LEU A 31 -25.56 -2.69 -15.10
C LEU A 31 -25.63 -1.19 -15.41
N MET A 32 -24.79 -0.71 -16.33
CA MET A 32 -24.74 0.70 -16.70
C MET A 32 -25.85 1.13 -17.68
N GLN A 33 -26.57 0.20 -18.31
CA GLN A 33 -27.65 0.48 -19.28
C GLN A 33 -27.27 1.52 -20.35
N GLY A 34 -26.08 1.38 -20.94
CA GLY A 34 -25.52 2.33 -21.91
C GLY A 34 -24.69 3.47 -21.30
N GLY A 35 -24.66 3.58 -19.97
CA GLY A 35 -23.73 4.43 -19.24
C GLY A 35 -22.26 4.03 -19.43
N LYS A 36 -21.37 4.90 -18.96
CA LYS A 36 -19.92 4.77 -19.13
C LYS A 36 -19.17 4.97 -17.81
N VAL A 37 -17.99 4.36 -17.71
CA VAL A 37 -17.10 4.50 -16.57
C VAL A 37 -16.40 5.86 -16.63
N ARG A 38 -16.76 6.75 -15.71
CA ARG A 38 -16.09 8.05 -15.55
C ARG A 38 -14.82 7.97 -14.69
N MET A 39 -14.76 7.01 -13.77
CA MET A 39 -13.63 6.84 -12.86
C MET A 39 -13.34 5.36 -12.61
N LEU A 40 -12.08 4.98 -12.78
CA LEU A 40 -11.49 3.77 -12.25
C LEU A 40 -10.61 4.15 -11.06
N LEU A 41 -10.93 3.64 -9.88
CA LEU A 41 -10.06 3.72 -8.69
C LEU A 41 -9.41 2.36 -8.48
N HIS A 42 -8.08 2.33 -8.51
CA HIS A 42 -7.28 1.15 -8.20
C HIS A 42 -6.68 1.28 -6.80
N SER A 43 -7.06 0.34 -5.94
CA SER A 43 -6.71 0.33 -4.51
C SER A 43 -6.51 -1.10 -4.02
N ILE A 44 -5.64 -1.84 -4.70
CA ILE A 44 -5.27 -3.21 -4.29
C ILE A 44 -4.10 -3.13 -3.31
N ALA A 45 -4.29 -3.74 -2.13
CA ALA A 45 -3.28 -3.87 -1.09
C ALA A 45 -3.07 -5.37 -0.78
N LEU A 46 -2.43 -6.06 -1.72
CA LEU A 46 -2.12 -7.49 -1.64
C LEU A 46 -0.64 -7.65 -2.01
N GLY A 47 0.19 -8.01 -1.05
CA GLY A 47 1.63 -8.13 -1.25
C GLY A 47 2.38 -8.62 -0.03
N SER A 48 3.66 -8.94 -0.23
CA SER A 48 4.55 -9.43 0.82
C SER A 48 5.22 -8.29 1.58
N VAL A 49 5.39 -8.50 2.90
CA VAL A 49 6.17 -7.63 3.78
C VAL A 49 7.43 -8.31 4.34
N LYS A 50 7.92 -9.36 3.65
CA LYS A 50 9.11 -10.11 4.04
C LYS A 50 10.40 -9.34 3.77
N VAL A 51 11.40 -9.56 4.62
CA VAL A 51 12.74 -8.99 4.45
C VAL A 51 13.51 -9.72 3.36
N MET A 52 14.41 -9.01 2.66
CA MET A 52 15.25 -9.59 1.61
C MET A 52 16.49 -10.32 2.16
N ALA A 53 16.85 -10.05 3.40
CA ALA A 53 17.98 -10.64 4.08
C ALA A 53 17.69 -10.72 5.58
N PRO A 54 18.32 -11.66 6.32
CA PRO A 54 18.20 -11.75 7.76
C PRO A 54 18.51 -10.43 8.43
N VAL A 55 17.63 -9.98 9.32
CA VAL A 55 17.83 -8.73 10.07
C VAL A 55 18.83 -9.01 11.18
N ARG A 56 19.95 -8.29 11.16
CA ARG A 56 20.94 -8.39 12.24
C ARG A 56 20.42 -7.64 13.46
N GLU A 57 20.56 -8.24 14.64
CA GLU A 57 20.38 -7.50 15.88
C GLU A 57 21.41 -6.37 15.91
N GLU A 58 20.92 -5.13 15.90
CA GLU A 58 21.76 -3.98 16.20
C GLU A 58 22.01 -3.96 17.72
N GLY A 59 23.25 -3.71 18.13
CA GLY A 59 23.73 -3.87 19.52
C GLY A 59 22.96 -3.05 20.57
N ALA A 60 23.33 -3.25 21.84
CA ALA A 60 22.67 -2.75 23.05
C ALA A 60 21.91 -1.43 22.87
N ALA A 61 20.61 -1.44 23.20
CA ALA A 61 19.74 -0.29 23.06
C ALA A 61 20.31 0.93 23.81
N PRO A 62 20.16 2.17 23.27
CA PRO A 62 20.58 3.40 23.96
C PRO A 62 20.04 3.52 25.39
N ALA A 63 18.93 2.82 25.67
CA ALA A 63 18.28 2.73 26.97
C ALA A 63 19.17 2.12 28.07
N GLU A 64 20.12 1.23 27.79
CA GLU A 64 20.94 0.60 28.85
C GLU A 64 21.80 1.62 29.61
N GLY A 65 22.49 2.49 28.86
CA GLY A 65 23.31 3.55 29.45
C GLY A 65 22.47 4.58 30.21
N LEU A 66 21.26 4.85 29.72
CA LEU A 66 20.31 5.77 30.36
C LEU A 66 19.72 5.16 31.65
N ALA A 67 19.30 3.90 31.61
CA ALA A 67 18.77 3.16 32.76
C ALA A 67 19.78 3.14 33.92
N LYS A 68 21.06 2.88 33.60
CA LYS A 68 22.14 2.92 34.60
C LYS A 68 22.29 4.29 35.26
N ARG A 69 22.22 5.39 34.50
CA ARG A 69 22.30 6.76 35.03
C ARG A 69 21.09 7.12 35.90
N LEU A 70 19.91 6.64 35.52
CA LEU A 70 18.66 6.84 36.25
C LEU A 70 18.50 5.89 37.44
N GLN A 71 19.42 4.94 37.63
CA GLN A 71 19.35 3.91 38.67
C GLN A 71 18.07 3.06 38.58
N MET A 72 17.64 2.78 37.34
CA MET A 72 16.47 1.98 37.03
C MET A 72 16.85 0.66 36.32
N PRO A 73 16.06 -0.41 36.46
CA PRO A 73 16.19 -1.59 35.62
C PRO A 73 16.02 -1.25 34.12
N PRO A 74 16.89 -1.73 33.20
CA PRO A 74 16.75 -1.45 31.77
C PRO A 74 15.41 -1.89 31.17
N SER A 75 14.86 -3.01 31.62
CA SER A 75 13.56 -3.52 31.19
C SER A 75 12.40 -2.60 31.60
N GLU A 76 12.49 -1.98 32.77
CA GLU A 76 11.48 -1.04 33.26
C GLU A 76 11.49 0.25 32.44
N LEU A 77 12.67 0.80 32.17
CA LEU A 77 12.81 1.97 31.30
C LEU A 77 12.31 1.67 29.88
N GLN A 78 12.68 0.52 29.30
CA GLN A 78 12.22 0.15 27.96
C GLN A 78 10.70 0.00 27.90
N SER A 79 10.10 -0.66 28.90
CA SER A 79 8.64 -0.80 28.97
C SER A 79 7.94 0.55 29.08
N ALA A 80 8.47 1.49 29.84
CA ALA A 80 7.92 2.84 29.94
C ALA A 80 8.01 3.60 28.60
N ILE A 81 9.15 3.49 27.90
CA ILE A 81 9.33 4.09 26.57
C ILE A 81 8.33 3.49 25.57
N ASP A 82 8.18 2.17 25.55
CA ASP A 82 7.28 1.48 24.62
C ASP A 82 5.81 1.83 24.90
N GLN A 83 5.41 1.88 26.17
CA GLN A 83 4.05 2.30 26.57
C GLN A 83 3.75 3.73 26.12
N GLU A 84 4.68 4.65 26.33
CA GLU A 84 4.52 6.06 25.92
C GLU A 84 4.58 6.21 24.39
N PHE A 85 5.38 5.42 23.70
CA PHE A 85 5.40 5.41 22.23
C PHE A 85 4.06 4.95 21.65
N GLU A 86 3.39 4.00 22.29
CA GLU A 86 2.09 3.48 21.84
C GLU A 86 0.93 4.48 21.99
N THR A 87 1.00 5.43 22.92
CA THR A 87 -0.09 6.37 23.22
C THR A 87 -0.22 7.53 22.22
N ASP A 88 0.89 8.16 21.79
CA ASP A 88 1.08 8.99 20.56
C ASP A 88 2.35 9.87 20.67
N SER A 89 3.49 9.31 21.11
CA SER A 89 4.76 10.04 21.26
C SER A 89 5.78 9.68 20.16
N PRO A 90 5.63 10.15 18.91
CA PRO A 90 6.47 9.73 17.77
C PRO A 90 7.96 10.04 17.94
N ALA A 91 8.29 11.05 18.77
CA ALA A 91 9.67 11.40 19.13
C ALA A 91 10.42 10.26 19.85
N LEU A 92 9.69 9.32 20.48
CA LEU A 92 10.28 8.17 21.15
C LEU A 92 10.59 7.00 20.22
N SER A 93 10.21 7.07 18.94
CA SER A 93 10.43 5.97 17.97
C SER A 93 11.88 5.53 17.82
N ALA A 94 12.85 6.41 18.11
CA ALA A 94 14.27 6.06 18.09
C ALA A 94 14.74 5.27 19.33
N LEU A 95 13.96 5.31 20.42
CA LEU A 95 14.24 4.65 21.69
C LEU A 95 13.33 3.45 21.96
N ALA A 96 12.19 3.38 21.29
CA ALA A 96 11.25 2.28 21.39
C ALA A 96 11.85 0.96 20.88
N THR A 97 11.31 -0.15 21.37
CA THR A 97 11.71 -1.49 20.97
C THR A 97 11.50 -1.66 19.47
N LYS A 98 12.59 -2.02 18.76
CA LYS A 98 12.54 -2.22 17.32
C LYS A 98 11.60 -3.38 16.96
N PRO A 99 10.88 -3.28 15.82
CA PRO A 99 10.05 -4.37 15.36
C PRO A 99 10.87 -5.61 15.06
N ALA A 100 10.34 -6.77 15.43
CA ALA A 100 10.89 -8.06 15.04
C ALA A 100 10.47 -8.40 13.60
N TYR A 101 11.39 -9.01 12.85
CA TYR A 101 11.16 -9.49 11.50
C TYR A 101 11.51 -10.98 11.42
N ASP A 102 10.72 -11.73 10.66
CA ASP A 102 11.06 -13.12 10.33
C ASP A 102 12.30 -13.14 9.44
N SER A 103 13.38 -13.70 9.95
CA SER A 103 14.68 -13.79 9.26
C SER A 103 14.91 -15.16 8.60
N GLU A 104 13.96 -16.08 8.74
CA GLU A 104 14.01 -17.43 8.15
C GLU A 104 13.20 -17.47 6.85
N LEU A 105 12.03 -16.82 6.83
CA LEU A 105 11.16 -16.71 5.65
C LEU A 105 11.42 -15.41 4.88
N LEU A 106 12.49 -15.42 4.09
CA LEU A 106 12.88 -14.28 3.26
C LEU A 106 11.96 -14.09 2.04
N LEU A 107 11.96 -12.87 1.52
CA LEU A 107 11.22 -12.50 0.31
C LEU A 107 11.71 -13.30 -0.89
N GLY A 108 10.81 -14.06 -1.52
CA GLY A 108 11.08 -14.77 -2.76
C GLY A 108 10.74 -13.97 -4.02
N ASP A 109 11.26 -14.42 -5.16
CA ASP A 109 11.02 -13.80 -6.48
C ASP A 109 9.54 -13.84 -6.88
N GLU A 110 8.83 -14.93 -6.56
CA GLU A 110 7.39 -15.08 -6.86
C GLU A 110 6.57 -14.04 -6.09
N GLU A 111 6.78 -13.94 -4.78
CA GLU A 111 6.10 -12.95 -3.93
C GLU A 111 6.42 -11.51 -4.35
N MET A 112 7.66 -11.24 -4.77
CA MET A 112 8.08 -9.96 -5.33
C MET A 112 7.27 -9.63 -6.60
N ALA A 113 7.22 -10.57 -7.55
CA ALA A 113 6.51 -10.41 -8.81
C ALA A 113 5.00 -10.25 -8.61
N GLU A 114 4.40 -11.07 -7.76
CA GLU A 114 2.98 -11.01 -7.41
C GLU A 114 2.61 -9.67 -6.77
N THR A 115 3.44 -9.17 -5.85
CA THR A 115 3.22 -7.86 -5.21
C THR A 115 3.28 -6.72 -6.24
N ILE A 116 4.28 -6.73 -7.12
CA ILE A 116 4.42 -5.74 -8.21
C ILE A 116 3.22 -5.79 -9.15
N PHE A 117 2.77 -6.99 -9.50
CA PHE A 117 1.60 -7.17 -10.34
C PHE A 117 0.32 -6.65 -9.67
N ALA A 118 0.03 -7.16 -8.47
CA ALA A 118 -1.19 -6.88 -7.74
C ALA A 118 -1.35 -5.38 -7.44
N MET A 119 -0.33 -4.76 -6.85
CA MET A 119 -0.41 -3.39 -6.35
C MET A 119 0.06 -2.33 -7.37
N GLY A 120 0.82 -2.75 -8.39
CA GLY A 120 1.46 -1.85 -9.36
C GLY A 120 0.89 -1.97 -10.76
N THR A 121 1.29 -3.02 -11.48
CA THR A 121 1.08 -3.08 -12.94
C THR A 121 -0.33 -3.51 -13.35
N SER A 122 -1.11 -4.15 -12.47
CA SER A 122 -2.50 -4.54 -12.76
C SER A 122 -3.43 -3.35 -13.07
N LEU A 123 -3.08 -2.12 -12.67
CA LEU A 123 -3.78 -0.90 -13.06
C LEU A 123 -3.81 -0.72 -14.58
N LEU A 124 -2.70 -1.03 -15.27
CA LEU A 124 -2.63 -0.99 -16.72
C LEU A 124 -3.58 -2.01 -17.35
N THR A 125 -3.61 -3.23 -16.81
CA THR A 125 -4.46 -4.31 -17.32
C THR A 125 -5.93 -3.93 -17.26
N TRP A 126 -6.41 -3.45 -16.10
CA TRP A 126 -7.78 -2.96 -15.95
C TRP A 126 -8.10 -1.79 -16.89
N THR A 127 -7.17 -0.83 -17.01
CA THR A 127 -7.33 0.31 -17.91
C THR A 127 -7.47 -0.14 -19.36
N ARG A 128 -6.61 -1.05 -19.82
CA ARG A 128 -6.66 -1.60 -21.20
C ARG A 128 -7.93 -2.40 -21.44
N ASP A 129 -8.37 -3.19 -20.49
CA ASP A 129 -9.57 -4.03 -20.65
C ASP A 129 -10.86 -3.18 -20.74
N LEU A 130 -10.98 -2.14 -19.90
CA LEU A 130 -12.06 -1.15 -20.00
C LEU A 130 -12.02 -0.39 -21.33
N PHE A 131 -10.83 0.03 -21.75
CA PHE A 131 -10.65 0.78 -23.00
C PHE A 131 -11.01 -0.06 -24.23
N LYS A 132 -10.51 -1.30 -24.33
CA LYS A 132 -10.81 -2.21 -25.45
C LYS A 132 -12.30 -2.51 -25.60
N ARG A 133 -13.03 -2.52 -24.49
CA ARG A 133 -14.49 -2.74 -24.48
C ARG A 133 -15.30 -1.45 -24.71
N GLY A 134 -14.63 -0.31 -24.90
CA GLY A 134 -15.29 0.98 -25.08
C GLY A 134 -16.12 1.42 -23.87
N LEU A 135 -15.73 1.01 -22.66
CA LEU A 135 -16.51 1.24 -21.44
C LEU A 135 -16.22 2.59 -20.78
N PHE A 136 -15.09 3.23 -21.09
CA PHE A 136 -14.78 4.57 -20.59
C PHE A 136 -15.73 5.63 -21.17
N ALA A 137 -16.00 6.66 -20.35
CA ALA A 137 -16.63 7.88 -20.81
C ALA A 137 -15.62 8.73 -21.62
N GLU A 138 -16.10 9.69 -22.41
CA GLU A 138 -15.24 10.63 -23.15
C GLU A 138 -14.33 11.45 -22.21
N ASP A 139 -14.75 11.68 -20.97
CA ASP A 139 -13.99 12.39 -19.95
C ASP A 139 -13.77 11.51 -18.72
N ALA A 140 -12.77 10.62 -18.78
CA ALA A 140 -12.55 9.57 -17.79
C ALA A 140 -11.29 9.78 -16.92
N ARG A 141 -11.27 9.15 -15.75
CA ARG A 141 -10.17 9.20 -14.76
C ARG A 141 -9.72 7.81 -14.39
N VAL A 142 -8.41 7.60 -14.37
CA VAL A 142 -7.76 6.47 -13.72
C VAL A 142 -7.01 7.03 -12.52
N VAL A 143 -7.29 6.49 -11.34
CA VAL A 143 -6.69 6.94 -10.08
C VAL A 143 -6.10 5.73 -9.37
N GLY A 144 -4.84 5.81 -8.96
CA GLY A 144 -4.19 4.82 -8.11
C GLY A 144 -3.76 5.43 -6.77
N LEU A 145 -3.56 4.58 -5.76
CA LEU A 145 -3.07 5.00 -4.45
C LEU A 145 -1.62 4.52 -4.24
N THR A 146 -0.72 5.45 -3.93
CA THR A 146 0.68 5.17 -3.55
C THR A 146 0.92 5.43 -2.07
N SER A 147 2.17 5.31 -1.61
CA SER A 147 2.58 5.65 -0.24
C SER A 147 4.01 6.19 -0.23
N GLU A 148 4.39 6.86 0.86
CA GLU A 148 5.77 7.34 1.11
C GLU A 148 6.83 6.23 1.12
N GLY A 149 6.42 4.96 1.15
CA GLY A 149 7.33 3.81 1.06
C GLY A 149 8.13 3.73 -0.24
N ASN A 150 7.87 4.61 -1.21
CA ASN A 150 8.72 4.78 -2.40
C ASN A 150 9.98 5.59 -2.14
N GLU A 151 9.99 6.46 -1.15
CA GLU A 151 11.10 7.39 -0.90
C GLU A 151 12.03 6.92 0.23
N VAL A 152 11.50 6.09 1.13
CA VAL A 152 12.24 5.59 2.30
C VAL A 152 12.36 4.08 2.23
N ALA A 153 13.58 3.56 2.43
CA ALA A 153 13.84 2.13 2.51
C ALA A 153 13.53 1.59 3.91
N TRP A 154 12.60 0.64 3.98
CA TRP A 154 12.18 -0.02 5.23
C TRP A 154 12.39 -1.53 5.15
N HIS A 155 12.75 -2.12 6.29
CA HIS A 155 12.76 -3.57 6.42
C HIS A 155 11.38 -4.14 6.11
N GLY A 156 11.36 -5.18 5.28
CA GLY A 156 10.12 -5.83 4.84
C GLY A 156 9.39 -5.10 3.71
N TYR A 157 9.82 -3.92 3.27
CA TYR A 157 9.00 -3.08 2.39
C TYR A 157 9.44 -3.07 0.93
N ALA A 158 10.43 -3.88 0.57
CA ALA A 158 11.03 -3.88 -0.78
C ALA A 158 10.01 -4.20 -1.87
N ALA A 159 9.19 -5.24 -1.70
CA ALA A 159 8.16 -5.62 -2.67
C ALA A 159 7.09 -4.54 -2.85
N VAL A 160 6.61 -3.99 -1.73
CA VAL A 160 5.61 -2.91 -1.74
C VAL A 160 6.17 -1.66 -2.41
N SER A 161 7.40 -1.24 -2.05
CA SER A 161 8.09 -0.09 -2.64
C SER A 161 8.28 -0.25 -4.15
N ALA A 162 8.76 -1.42 -4.60
CA ALA A 162 8.91 -1.71 -6.03
C ALA A 162 7.55 -1.66 -6.76
N ALA A 163 6.49 -2.21 -6.16
CA ALA A 163 5.16 -2.20 -6.73
C ALA A 163 4.60 -0.77 -6.88
N LYS A 164 4.83 0.09 -5.89
CA LYS A 164 4.37 1.49 -5.90
C LYS A 164 5.20 2.36 -6.85
N ALA A 165 6.50 2.14 -6.97
CA ALA A 165 7.31 2.76 -8.02
C ALA A 165 6.82 2.34 -9.42
N ALA A 166 6.48 1.06 -9.61
CA ALA A 166 5.89 0.56 -10.84
C ALA A 166 4.50 1.19 -11.11
N LEU A 167 3.66 1.34 -10.07
CA LEU A 167 2.34 1.99 -10.17
C LEU A 167 2.46 3.42 -10.71
N GLU A 168 3.41 4.20 -10.19
CA GLU A 168 3.66 5.57 -10.64
C GLU A 168 4.16 5.63 -12.07
N ALA A 169 5.09 4.74 -12.44
CA ALA A 169 5.58 4.64 -13.81
C ALA A 169 4.46 4.28 -14.79
N VAL A 170 3.65 3.27 -14.44
CA VAL A 170 2.47 2.86 -15.22
C VAL A 170 1.47 3.99 -15.36
N SER A 171 1.19 4.73 -14.28
CA SER A 171 0.25 5.86 -14.34
C SER A 171 0.72 6.96 -15.30
N ARG A 172 2.03 7.30 -15.30
CA ARG A 172 2.60 8.26 -16.27
C ARG A 172 2.43 7.78 -17.71
N SER A 173 2.67 6.49 -17.98
CA SER A 173 2.45 5.92 -19.32
C SER A 173 0.97 5.95 -19.72
N ILE A 174 0.05 5.60 -18.80
CA ILE A 174 -1.39 5.69 -19.06
C ILE A 174 -1.78 7.14 -19.39
N ALA A 175 -1.32 8.12 -18.60
CA ALA A 175 -1.62 9.52 -18.84
C ALA A 175 -1.14 9.97 -20.22
N ARG A 176 0.03 9.53 -20.65
CA ARG A 176 0.58 9.90 -21.97
C ARG A 176 -0.17 9.23 -23.12
N GLU A 177 -0.39 7.93 -23.04
CA GLU A 177 -0.90 7.13 -24.16
C GLU A 177 -2.43 7.22 -24.30
N PHE A 178 -3.16 7.40 -23.19
CA PHE A 178 -4.62 7.44 -23.22
C PHE A 178 -5.22 8.86 -23.24
N ALA A 179 -4.39 9.90 -23.12
CA ALA A 179 -4.84 11.29 -23.21
C ALA A 179 -5.60 11.63 -24.50
N PRO A 180 -5.21 11.18 -25.71
CA PRO A 180 -5.96 11.44 -26.94
C PRO A 180 -7.39 10.88 -26.93
N TYR A 181 -7.68 9.95 -26.02
CA TYR A 181 -9.01 9.35 -25.85
C TYR A 181 -9.76 9.92 -24.64
N GLY A 182 -9.29 11.03 -24.06
CA GLY A 182 -9.95 11.74 -22.95
C GLY A 182 -9.80 11.07 -21.58
N ILE A 183 -8.86 10.12 -21.44
CA ILE A 183 -8.58 9.43 -20.18
C ILE A 183 -7.36 10.06 -19.50
N ARG A 184 -7.55 10.52 -18.26
CA ARG A 184 -6.48 11.10 -17.43
C ARG A 184 -6.07 10.11 -16.36
N SER A 185 -4.78 10.01 -16.06
CA SER A 185 -4.27 9.15 -14.98
C SER A 185 -3.53 9.96 -13.94
N ASN A 186 -3.81 9.73 -12.66
CA ASN A 186 -3.12 10.36 -11.54
C ASN A 186 -2.93 9.34 -10.41
N ILE A 187 -1.84 9.52 -9.66
CA ILE A 187 -1.59 8.77 -8.43
C ILE A 187 -1.77 9.73 -7.25
N VAL A 188 -2.43 9.26 -6.20
CA VAL A 188 -2.61 10.01 -4.96
C VAL A 188 -1.76 9.34 -3.88
N GLN A 189 -0.93 10.14 -3.20
CA GLN A 189 -0.21 9.74 -2.00
C GLN A 189 -0.99 10.25 -0.77
N PRO A 190 -1.84 9.43 -0.15
CA PRO A 190 -2.34 9.75 1.18
C PRO A 190 -1.19 9.63 2.19
N GLY A 191 -1.23 10.45 3.25
CA GLY A 191 -0.39 10.24 4.42
C GLY A 191 -0.73 8.93 5.14
N VAL A 192 0.06 8.59 6.16
CA VAL A 192 -0.18 7.38 6.95
C VAL A 192 -1.54 7.48 7.65
N THR A 193 -2.44 6.58 7.25
CA THR A 193 -3.81 6.48 7.80
C THR A 193 -3.93 5.18 8.58
N ASP A 194 -4.50 5.25 9.78
CA ASP A 194 -4.78 4.06 10.58
C ASP A 194 -5.83 3.18 9.88
N THR A 195 -5.36 2.05 9.35
CA THR A 195 -6.17 1.10 8.58
C THR A 195 -5.87 -0.32 9.04
N PRO A 196 -6.80 -1.28 8.86
CA PRO A 196 -6.52 -2.68 9.16
C PRO A 196 -5.26 -3.23 8.46
N ALA A 197 -5.03 -2.83 7.20
CA ALA A 197 -3.85 -3.22 6.45
C ALA A 197 -2.55 -2.66 7.07
N LEU A 198 -2.54 -1.39 7.52
CA LEU A 198 -1.40 -0.80 8.20
C LEU A 198 -1.03 -1.60 9.46
N ARG A 199 -2.02 -2.00 10.27
CA ARG A 199 -1.80 -2.73 11.53
C ARG A 199 -1.17 -4.12 11.35
N LEU A 200 -1.25 -4.70 10.16
CA LEU A 200 -0.61 -5.98 9.82
C LEU A 200 0.86 -5.85 9.45
N ILE A 201 1.35 -4.64 9.20
CA ILE A 201 2.75 -4.40 8.84
C ILE A 201 3.62 -4.44 10.11
N PRO A 202 4.69 -5.26 10.14
CA PRO A 202 5.66 -5.23 11.23
C PRO A 202 6.26 -3.82 11.39
N GLY A 203 6.20 -3.27 12.60
CA GLY A 203 6.70 -1.92 12.87
C GLY A 203 5.81 -0.78 12.38
N ASN A 204 4.51 -1.02 12.12
CA ASN A 204 3.59 0.01 11.64
C ASN A 204 3.57 1.31 12.47
N LYS A 205 3.75 1.23 13.80
CA LYS A 205 3.87 2.42 14.67
C LYS A 205 5.15 3.21 14.39
N HIS A 206 6.27 2.53 14.16
CA HIS A 206 7.53 3.17 13.76
C HIS A 206 7.41 3.81 12.38
N LEU A 207 6.70 3.15 11.45
CA LEU A 207 6.32 3.70 10.15
C LEU A 207 5.52 5.00 10.29
N ALA A 208 4.44 4.96 11.08
CA ALA A 208 3.60 6.12 11.32
C ALA A 208 4.35 7.27 12.01
N ALA A 209 5.26 6.95 12.94
CA ALA A 209 6.03 7.95 13.65
C ALA A 209 7.00 8.71 12.73
N LYS A 210 7.72 8.03 11.81
CA LYS A 210 8.61 8.72 10.86
C LYS A 210 7.84 9.57 9.85
N ALA A 211 6.63 9.18 9.46
CA ALA A 211 5.80 9.97 8.55
C ALA A 211 5.25 11.27 9.19
N LYS A 212 5.31 11.39 10.53
CA LYS A 212 4.87 12.58 11.28
C LYS A 212 6.02 13.57 11.58
N LEU A 213 7.28 13.19 11.32
CA LEU A 213 8.50 13.96 11.63
C LEU A 213 9.06 14.63 10.36
#